data_AF-A0A3N5Q021-F1
#
_entry.id   AF-A0A3N5Q021-F1
#
_cell.length_a   1.000
_cell.length_b   1.000
_cell.length_c   1.000
_cell.angle_alpha   90.00
_cell.angle_beta   90.00
_cell.angle_gamma   90.00
#
_symmetry.space_group_name_H-M   'P 1'
#
loop_
_entity.id
_entity.type
_entity.pdbx_description
1 polymer ?
#
loop_
_entity_poly.entity_id
_entity_poly.type
_entity_poly.pdbx_seq_one_letter_code
_entity_poly.pdbx_strand_id
1 'polypeptide(L)'
;YDFVKYVYNRKEFILDGFYTHFAEADSKDKTFTLLQLKRFNEIVAKLKSENIKLGLVHAANSSAMLDIPESYFDMVRCGITLYGYYPSLETSESVKLKPVMSIESRISTVKEIKPGDTVSYGRKFKAKKKTKIISVPVGYADGYRRGLTNKSKAIINGKLYNQVGTVTMDRIMFDAGNDNIKAGDKIIILGKDKKVSVTAWDWSKILDTIPYEITCGINKRLTRIYK
;
A
#
# COMPACT_ATOMS: atom_id res chain seq x y z
N TYR A 1 -33.18 -6.93 11.71
CA TYR A 1 -32.82 -5.54 12.09
C TYR A 1 -33.39 -5.18 13.48
N ASP A 2 -33.74 -6.16 14.32
CA ASP A 2 -34.33 -5.93 15.64
C ASP A 2 -33.38 -5.26 16.62
N PHE A 3 -32.07 -5.52 16.48
CA PHE A 3 -31.03 -4.82 17.22
C PHE A 3 -31.10 -3.29 17.02
N VAL A 4 -31.36 -2.83 15.79
CA VAL A 4 -31.47 -1.39 15.50
C VAL A 4 -32.66 -0.80 16.24
N LYS A 5 -33.81 -1.49 16.26
CA LYS A 5 -34.99 -1.05 17.02
C LYS A 5 -34.72 -1.00 18.51
N TYR A 6 -34.03 -2.03 19.03
CA TYR A 6 -33.66 -2.10 20.43
C TYR A 6 -32.79 -0.92 20.87
N VAL A 7 -31.79 -0.55 20.06
CA VAL A 7 -30.92 0.61 20.31
C VAL A 7 -31.73 1.92 20.18
N TYR A 8 -32.54 2.06 19.13
CA TYR A 8 -33.32 3.27 18.86
C TYR A 8 -34.32 3.63 19.97
N ASN A 9 -34.90 2.63 20.63
CA ASN A 9 -35.88 2.82 21.69
C ASN A 9 -35.27 3.10 23.09
N ARG A 10 -33.94 3.15 23.20
CA ARG A 10 -33.22 3.35 24.45
C ARG A 10 -32.60 4.74 24.49
N LYS A 11 -32.96 5.53 25.51
CA LYS A 11 -32.53 6.93 25.67
C LYS A 11 -31.03 7.04 25.99
N GLU A 12 -30.42 5.95 26.44
CA GLU A 12 -29.00 5.85 26.75
C GLU A 12 -28.12 5.78 25.50
N PHE A 13 -28.71 5.53 24.33
CA PHE A 13 -28.00 5.43 23.06
C PHE A 13 -28.48 6.48 22.07
N ILE A 14 -27.56 6.93 21.21
CA ILE A 14 -27.86 7.77 20.05
C ILE A 14 -27.52 6.94 18.82
N LEU A 15 -28.53 6.68 17.98
CA LEU A 15 -28.33 6.04 16.68
C LEU A 15 -27.84 7.09 15.68
N ASP A 16 -26.53 7.28 15.63
CA ASP A 16 -25.89 8.34 14.82
C ASP A 16 -25.44 7.88 13.42
N GLY A 17 -25.44 6.58 13.17
CA GLY A 17 -25.14 6.05 11.85
C GLY A 17 -25.52 4.58 11.64
N PHE A 18 -25.66 4.22 10.37
CA PHE A 18 -25.99 2.86 9.94
C PHE A 18 -25.21 2.51 8.68
N TYR A 19 -24.51 1.37 8.69
CA TYR A 19 -23.58 1.05 7.61
C TYR A 19 -23.45 -0.43 7.29
N THR A 20 -22.91 -0.69 6.11
CA THR A 20 -22.41 -2.00 5.69
C THR A 20 -21.02 -1.87 5.07
N HIS A 21 -20.38 -3.00 4.76
CA HIS A 21 -19.11 -3.03 4.05
C HIS A 21 -19.18 -4.03 2.90
N PHE A 22 -18.77 -3.59 1.71
CA PHE A 22 -18.73 -4.45 0.54
C PHE A 22 -17.51 -5.36 0.60
N ALA A 23 -17.72 -6.64 0.31
CA ALA A 23 -16.68 -7.65 0.39
C ALA A 23 -15.89 -7.81 -0.93
N GLU A 24 -16.50 -7.40 -2.05
CA GLU A 24 -15.98 -7.65 -3.40
C GLU A 24 -16.15 -6.40 -4.30
N ALA A 25 -16.15 -5.20 -3.70
CA ALA A 25 -16.30 -3.97 -4.49
C ALA A 25 -15.08 -3.69 -5.37
N ASP A 26 -13.96 -4.34 -5.10
CA ASP A 26 -12.68 -4.23 -5.80
C ASP A 26 -12.51 -5.20 -6.97
N SER A 27 -13.41 -6.16 -7.18
CA SER A 27 -13.40 -7.04 -8.37
C SER A 27 -14.10 -6.39 -9.56
N LYS A 28 -13.75 -6.78 -10.79
CA LYS A 28 -14.43 -6.30 -12.01
C LYS A 28 -15.89 -6.76 -12.06
N ASP A 29 -16.16 -8.00 -11.64
CA ASP A 29 -17.52 -8.49 -11.47
C ASP A 29 -18.15 -7.82 -10.25
N LYS A 30 -19.24 -7.08 -10.46
CA LYS A 30 -19.97 -6.38 -9.40
C LYS A 30 -21.20 -7.13 -8.92
N THR A 31 -21.46 -8.35 -9.41
CA THR A 31 -22.70 -9.11 -9.14
C THR A 31 -22.97 -9.25 -7.64
N PHE A 32 -21.98 -9.70 -6.86
CA PHE A 32 -22.15 -9.86 -5.42
C PHE A 32 -22.28 -8.50 -4.70
N THR A 33 -21.47 -7.52 -5.07
CA THR A 33 -21.51 -6.18 -4.49
C THR A 33 -22.86 -5.49 -4.73
N LEU A 34 -23.44 -5.64 -5.91
CA LEU A 34 -24.78 -5.12 -6.23
C LEU A 34 -25.88 -5.85 -5.45
N LEU A 35 -25.73 -7.17 -5.21
CA LEU A 35 -26.61 -7.91 -4.30
C LEU A 35 -26.51 -7.38 -2.85
N GLN A 36 -25.30 -7.10 -2.35
CA GLN A 36 -25.11 -6.49 -1.04
C GLN A 36 -25.78 -5.11 -0.97
N LEU A 37 -25.61 -4.28 -2.00
CA LEU A 37 -26.22 -2.95 -2.09
C LEU A 37 -27.75 -3.05 -2.10
N LYS A 38 -28.33 -3.95 -2.90
CA LYS A 38 -29.78 -4.20 -2.92
C LYS A 38 -30.31 -4.55 -1.53
N ARG A 39 -29.70 -5.54 -0.86
CA ARG A 39 -30.10 -5.96 0.49
C ARG A 39 -29.98 -4.83 1.51
N PHE A 40 -28.92 -4.04 1.42
CA PHE A 40 -28.73 -2.89 2.31
C PHE A 40 -29.81 -1.82 2.09
N ASN A 41 -30.12 -1.50 0.83
CA ASN A 41 -31.22 -0.59 0.47
C ASN A 41 -32.58 -1.07 0.99
N GLU A 42 -32.89 -2.37 0.88
CA GLU A 42 -34.12 -2.95 1.42
C GLU A 42 -34.24 -2.75 2.94
N ILE A 43 -33.15 -2.96 3.68
CA ILE A 43 -33.13 -2.76 5.14
C ILE A 43 -33.27 -1.28 5.50
N VAL A 44 -32.56 -0.39 4.82
CA VAL A 44 -32.64 1.07 5.03
C VAL A 44 -34.06 1.56 4.75
N ALA A 45 -34.66 1.15 3.64
CA ALA A 45 -36.04 1.51 3.30
C ALA A 45 -37.03 1.01 4.36
N LYS A 46 -36.87 -0.23 4.82
CA LYS A 46 -37.72 -0.81 5.86
C LYS A 46 -37.64 -0.05 7.18
N LEU A 47 -36.43 0.23 7.67
CA LEU A 47 -36.25 0.98 8.91
C LEU A 47 -36.80 2.41 8.81
N LYS A 48 -36.60 3.08 7.66
CA LYS A 48 -37.19 4.40 7.39
C LYS A 48 -38.72 4.37 7.35
N SER A 49 -39.32 3.31 6.78
CA SER A 49 -40.79 3.15 6.74
C SER A 49 -41.42 3.00 8.12
N GLU A 50 -40.63 2.57 9.11
CA GLU A 50 -41.02 2.47 10.52
C GLU A 50 -40.65 3.73 11.33
N ASN A 51 -40.34 4.85 10.67
CA ASN A 51 -39.93 6.13 11.27
C ASN A 51 -38.66 6.08 12.13
N ILE A 52 -37.79 5.07 11.94
CA ILE A 52 -36.51 4.98 12.65
C ILE A 52 -35.51 5.95 11.98
N LYS A 53 -34.97 6.88 12.77
CA LYS A 53 -33.93 7.81 12.32
C LYS A 53 -32.56 7.13 12.41
N LEU A 54 -31.94 6.85 11.26
CA LEU A 54 -30.69 6.07 11.16
C LEU A 54 -29.40 6.89 11.32
N GLY A 55 -29.50 8.22 11.45
CA GLY A 55 -28.32 9.09 11.36
C GLY A 55 -27.67 9.02 9.97
N LEU A 56 -26.34 9.03 9.92
CA LEU A 56 -25.57 8.92 8.67
C LEU A 56 -25.60 7.48 8.13
N VAL A 57 -26.15 7.31 6.93
CA VAL A 57 -26.11 6.05 6.21
C VAL A 57 -24.91 6.03 5.28
N HIS A 58 -24.09 4.97 5.34
CA HIS A 58 -22.92 4.85 4.47
C HIS A 58 -22.58 3.40 4.13
N ALA A 59 -22.12 3.14 2.91
CA ALA A 59 -21.74 1.80 2.47
C ALA A 59 -20.39 1.80 1.75
N ALA A 60 -20.19 2.73 0.83
CA ALA A 60 -19.01 2.79 -0.04
C ALA A 60 -17.69 2.83 0.74
N ASN A 61 -16.81 1.87 0.43
CA ASN A 61 -15.38 1.93 0.70
C ASN A 61 -14.64 2.54 -0.51
N SER A 62 -13.30 2.56 -0.50
CA SER A 62 -12.51 3.09 -1.61
C SER A 62 -12.84 2.47 -2.98
N SER A 63 -13.21 1.20 -3.05
CA SER A 63 -13.49 0.53 -4.34
C SER A 63 -14.87 0.91 -4.86
N ALA A 64 -15.88 0.85 -3.99
CA ALA A 64 -17.23 1.29 -4.34
C ALA A 64 -17.30 2.81 -4.62
N MET A 65 -16.41 3.60 -4.01
CA MET A 65 -16.23 5.02 -4.34
C MET A 65 -15.78 5.25 -5.79
N LEU A 66 -15.06 4.30 -6.41
CA LEU A 66 -14.59 4.46 -7.78
C LEU A 66 -15.63 3.98 -8.80
N ASP A 67 -16.36 2.91 -8.47
CA ASP A 67 -17.12 2.13 -9.45
C ASP A 67 -18.64 2.09 -9.21
N ILE A 68 -19.13 2.49 -8.02
CA ILE A 68 -20.52 2.25 -7.59
C ILE A 68 -21.11 3.52 -6.95
N PRO A 69 -21.37 4.58 -7.75
CA PRO A 69 -21.88 5.86 -7.26
C PRO A 69 -23.21 5.75 -6.50
N GLU A 70 -24.04 4.74 -6.81
CA GLU A 70 -25.31 4.47 -6.12
C GLU A 70 -25.14 4.05 -4.66
N SER A 71 -23.90 3.76 -4.22
CA SER A 71 -23.59 3.31 -2.86
C SER A 71 -23.08 4.41 -1.91
N TYR A 72 -23.12 5.68 -2.34
CA TYR A 72 -22.53 6.79 -1.57
C TYR A 72 -23.39 7.18 -0.36
N PHE A 73 -24.72 7.07 -0.46
CA PHE A 73 -25.65 7.48 0.60
C PHE A 73 -25.29 8.88 1.16
N ASP A 74 -25.18 9.02 2.48
CA ASP A 74 -24.86 10.29 3.14
C ASP A 74 -23.34 10.51 3.26
N MET A 75 -22.53 9.44 3.22
CA MET A 75 -21.07 9.49 3.39
C MET A 75 -20.35 8.32 2.70
N VAL A 76 -19.14 8.58 2.20
CA VAL A 76 -18.23 7.57 1.63
C VAL A 76 -16.99 7.40 2.53
N ARG A 77 -16.52 6.16 2.70
CA ARG A 77 -15.34 5.84 3.52
C ARG A 77 -14.12 5.57 2.64
N CYS A 78 -13.46 6.65 2.23
CA CYS A 78 -12.20 6.59 1.48
C CYS A 78 -11.05 6.16 2.41
N GLY A 79 -10.45 5.00 2.15
CA GLY A 79 -9.27 4.49 2.83
C GLY A 79 -8.01 4.65 1.98
N ILE A 80 -7.62 3.58 1.27
CA ILE A 80 -6.37 3.54 0.48
C ILE A 80 -6.27 4.61 -0.60
N THR A 81 -7.41 5.06 -1.13
CA THR A 81 -7.49 6.11 -2.14
C THR A 81 -6.96 7.45 -1.60
N LEU A 82 -7.11 7.73 -0.30
CA LEU A 82 -6.51 8.90 0.34
C LEU A 82 -4.97 8.84 0.37
N TYR A 83 -4.41 7.63 0.34
CA TYR A 83 -2.97 7.41 0.26
C TYR A 83 -2.45 7.28 -1.17
N GLY A 84 -3.35 7.47 -2.15
CA GLY A 84 -2.99 7.57 -3.55
C GLY A 84 -2.82 6.24 -4.27
N TYR A 85 -3.41 5.16 -3.75
CA TYR A 85 -3.42 3.86 -4.41
C TYR A 85 -4.85 3.42 -4.71
N TYR A 86 -5.03 2.80 -5.88
CA TYR A 86 -6.27 2.08 -6.21
C TYR A 86 -6.38 0.82 -5.33
N PRO A 87 -7.58 0.42 -4.91
CA PRO A 87 -7.78 -0.76 -4.07
C PRO A 87 -7.37 -2.08 -4.73
N SER A 88 -7.58 -2.20 -6.04
CA SER A 88 -7.15 -3.34 -6.86
C SER A 88 -6.71 -2.86 -8.25
N LEU A 89 -6.27 -3.81 -9.08
CA LEU A 89 -6.01 -3.58 -10.51
C LEU A 89 -7.27 -3.68 -11.38
N GLU A 90 -8.41 -4.04 -10.78
CA GLU A 90 -9.67 -4.26 -11.49
C GLU A 90 -10.68 -3.11 -11.29
N THR A 91 -10.49 -2.27 -10.28
CA THR A 91 -11.28 -1.03 -10.10
C THR A 91 -10.99 -0.03 -11.21
N SER A 92 -11.97 0.82 -11.53
CA SER A 92 -11.74 1.90 -12.49
C SER A 92 -10.74 2.94 -11.97
N GLU A 93 -10.05 3.58 -12.92
CA GLU A 93 -9.21 4.76 -12.65
C GLU A 93 -9.99 6.06 -12.89
N SER A 94 -11.26 6.11 -12.46
CA SER A 94 -12.17 7.25 -12.65
C SER A 94 -11.66 8.54 -11.99
N VAL A 95 -10.81 8.40 -10.97
CA VAL A 95 -10.11 9.50 -10.30
C VAL A 95 -8.60 9.26 -10.37
N LYS A 96 -7.85 10.28 -10.76
CA LYS A 96 -6.39 10.20 -10.81
C LYS A 96 -5.79 10.21 -9.40
N LEU A 97 -5.33 9.06 -8.95
CA LEU A 97 -4.66 8.92 -7.65
C LEU A 97 -3.15 9.16 -7.76
N LYS A 98 -2.57 9.74 -6.71
CA LYS A 98 -1.13 10.00 -6.62
C LYS A 98 -0.60 9.47 -5.29
N PRO A 99 0.28 8.46 -5.28
CA PRO A 99 0.91 7.97 -4.06
C PRO A 99 1.53 9.10 -3.24
N VAL A 100 1.22 9.15 -1.95
CA VAL A 100 1.65 10.24 -1.04
C VAL A 100 2.82 9.87 -0.15
N MET A 101 3.18 8.59 -0.08
CA MET A 101 4.29 8.07 0.73
C MET A 101 5.56 7.90 -0.10
N SER A 102 6.71 8.33 0.44
CA SER A 102 8.03 7.88 -0.01
C SER A 102 8.85 7.35 1.16
N ILE A 103 9.69 6.35 0.89
CA ILE A 103 10.70 5.81 1.78
C ILE A 103 12.05 6.17 1.18
N GLU A 104 12.81 6.99 1.91
CA GLU A 104 14.10 7.49 1.49
C GLU A 104 15.15 7.12 2.54
N SER A 105 16.38 6.94 2.08
CA SER A 105 17.53 6.68 2.94
C SER A 105 18.77 7.34 2.34
N ARG A 106 19.91 7.21 3.02
CA ARG A 106 21.22 7.58 2.50
C ARG A 106 22.09 6.35 2.40
N ILE A 107 22.91 6.31 1.36
CA ILE A 107 23.86 5.22 1.16
C ILE A 107 24.90 5.27 2.28
N SER A 108 25.06 4.16 3.00
CA SER A 108 26.00 4.07 4.12
C SER A 108 27.42 3.72 3.67
N THR A 109 27.55 2.76 2.74
CA THR A 109 28.84 2.33 2.22
C THR A 109 28.74 2.00 0.74
N VAL A 110 29.86 2.17 0.04
CA VAL A 110 30.05 1.75 -1.35
C VAL A 110 31.32 0.91 -1.38
N LYS A 111 31.22 -0.34 -1.84
CA LYS A 111 32.37 -1.25 -1.93
C LYS A 111 32.44 -1.87 -3.30
N GLU A 112 33.62 -1.81 -3.91
CA GLU A 112 33.89 -2.55 -5.14
C GLU A 112 34.16 -4.03 -4.81
N ILE A 113 33.58 -4.92 -5.60
CA ILE A 113 33.78 -6.36 -5.51
C ILE A 113 34.19 -6.93 -6.86
N LYS A 114 34.92 -8.05 -6.83
CA LYS A 114 35.47 -8.73 -8.01
C LYS A 114 34.51 -9.84 -8.48
N PRO A 115 34.65 -10.32 -9.73
CA PRO A 115 33.96 -11.52 -10.17
C PRO A 115 34.23 -12.68 -9.20
N GLY A 116 33.17 -13.39 -8.80
CA GLY A 116 33.28 -14.50 -7.83
C GLY A 116 32.90 -14.13 -6.39
N ASP A 117 33.02 -12.85 -6.01
CA ASP A 117 32.61 -12.37 -4.69
C ASP A 117 31.10 -12.48 -4.50
N THR A 118 30.67 -12.71 -3.26
CA THR A 118 29.25 -12.91 -2.92
C THR A 118 28.74 -11.89 -1.92
N VAL A 119 27.44 -11.57 -1.98
CA VAL A 119 26.81 -10.52 -1.15
C VAL A 119 25.76 -11.10 -0.21
N SER A 120 25.83 -10.70 1.06
CA SER A 120 24.86 -10.98 2.13
C SER A 120 24.71 -12.49 2.46
N TYR A 121 23.78 -12.80 3.37
CA TYR A 121 23.52 -14.15 3.87
C TYR A 121 23.15 -15.15 2.77
N GLY A 122 23.58 -16.39 2.95
CA GLY A 122 23.32 -17.48 2.01
C GLY A 122 23.98 -17.29 0.64
N ARG A 123 24.79 -16.24 0.45
CA ARG A 123 25.54 -15.98 -0.78
C ARG A 123 24.66 -15.99 -2.05
N LYS A 124 23.42 -15.52 -1.92
CA LYS A 124 22.38 -15.56 -2.96
C LYS A 124 22.64 -14.62 -4.14
N PHE A 125 23.67 -13.79 -4.04
CA PHE A 125 24.20 -13.01 -5.15
C PHE A 125 25.69 -13.28 -5.27
N LYS A 126 26.15 -13.55 -6.49
CA LYS A 126 27.55 -13.72 -6.86
C LYS A 126 27.85 -12.79 -8.03
N ALA A 127 28.86 -11.94 -7.88
CA ALA A 127 29.26 -10.99 -8.92
C ALA A 127 29.79 -11.75 -10.14
N LYS A 128 29.23 -11.46 -11.32
CA LYS A 128 29.69 -12.00 -12.61
C LYS A 128 30.80 -11.14 -13.25
N LYS A 129 30.85 -9.87 -12.87
CA LYS A 129 31.83 -8.88 -13.30
C LYS A 129 32.20 -7.99 -12.12
N LYS A 130 33.31 -7.24 -12.24
CA LYS A 130 33.64 -6.19 -11.28
C LYS A 130 32.46 -5.21 -11.18
N THR A 131 32.03 -4.92 -9.96
CA THR A 131 30.87 -4.05 -9.70
C THR A 131 30.96 -3.37 -8.35
N LYS A 132 30.22 -2.28 -8.15
CA LYS A 132 30.06 -1.61 -6.86
C LYS A 132 28.78 -2.09 -6.18
N ILE A 133 28.91 -2.50 -4.92
CA ILE A 133 27.78 -2.81 -4.04
C ILE A 133 27.61 -1.65 -3.06
N ILE A 134 26.39 -1.14 -3.00
CA ILE A 134 26.01 -0.10 -2.04
C ILE A 134 25.21 -0.72 -0.90
N SER A 135 25.45 -0.30 0.33
CA SER A 135 24.68 -0.70 1.51
C SER A 135 23.81 0.45 2.01
N VAL A 136 22.56 0.15 2.34
CA VAL A 136 21.56 1.10 2.84
C VAL A 136 21.08 0.62 4.22
N PRO A 137 21.01 1.51 5.23
CA PRO A 137 20.62 1.17 6.60
C PRO A 137 19.09 1.07 6.74
N VAL A 138 18.49 0.15 5.99
CA VAL A 138 17.09 -0.23 6.05
C VAL A 138 17.02 -1.75 5.89
N GLY A 139 16.12 -2.42 6.60
CA GLY A 139 15.91 -3.85 6.45
C GLY A 139 14.50 -4.31 6.80
N TYR A 140 14.33 -5.61 7.01
CA TYR A 140 13.00 -6.17 7.24
C TYR A 140 12.37 -5.72 8.56
N ALA A 141 13.16 -5.28 9.55
CA ALA A 141 12.62 -4.70 10.78
C ALA A 141 11.98 -3.32 10.54
N ASP A 142 12.33 -2.63 9.46
CA ASP A 142 11.73 -1.36 9.04
C ASP A 142 10.47 -1.52 8.19
N GLY A 143 10.18 -2.75 7.72
CA GLY A 143 9.10 -3.04 6.78
C GLY A 143 9.57 -3.38 5.37
N TYR A 144 10.87 -3.37 5.09
CA TYR A 144 11.42 -3.87 3.81
C TYR A 144 11.38 -5.40 3.78
N ARG A 145 10.27 -5.98 3.33
CA ARG A 145 9.97 -7.41 3.52
C ARG A 145 11.08 -8.30 2.94
N ARG A 146 11.44 -9.36 3.68
CA ARG A 146 12.51 -10.29 3.30
C ARG A 146 12.25 -10.99 1.96
N GLY A 147 10.98 -11.16 1.58
CA GLY A 147 10.56 -11.71 0.29
C GLY A 147 11.01 -10.89 -0.94
N LEU A 148 11.44 -9.63 -0.74
CA LEU A 148 12.00 -8.77 -1.79
C LEU A 148 13.44 -9.12 -2.19
N THR A 149 14.06 -10.09 -1.49
CA THR A 149 15.44 -10.57 -1.77
C THR A 149 15.64 -10.86 -3.26
N ASN A 150 16.59 -10.17 -3.89
CA ASN A 150 16.96 -10.22 -5.31
C ASN A 150 15.84 -9.87 -6.31
N LYS A 151 14.75 -9.24 -5.88
CA LYS A 151 13.56 -9.01 -6.73
C LYS A 151 13.16 -7.55 -6.89
N SER A 152 13.49 -6.70 -5.93
CA SER A 152 13.07 -5.30 -5.94
C SER A 152 14.16 -4.37 -6.48
N LYS A 153 13.78 -3.10 -6.64
CA LYS A 153 14.64 -2.02 -7.14
C LYS A 153 14.51 -0.80 -6.24
N ALA A 154 15.48 0.09 -6.33
CA ALA A 154 15.44 1.43 -5.73
C ALA A 154 15.95 2.47 -6.74
N ILE A 155 15.70 3.75 -6.46
CA ILE A 155 16.03 4.86 -7.35
C ILE A 155 17.18 5.68 -6.78
N ILE A 156 18.21 5.93 -7.58
CA ILE A 156 19.32 6.83 -7.27
C ILE A 156 19.54 7.71 -8.50
N ASN A 157 19.55 9.03 -8.33
CA ASN A 157 19.76 10.00 -9.41
C ASN A 157 18.92 9.72 -10.68
N GLY A 158 17.62 9.42 -10.50
CA GLY A 158 16.70 9.12 -11.61
C GLY A 158 16.91 7.77 -12.31
N LYS A 159 17.71 6.84 -11.78
CA LYS A 159 17.95 5.51 -12.34
C LYS A 159 17.59 4.39 -11.36
N LEU A 160 17.15 3.25 -11.90
CA LEU A 160 16.82 2.05 -11.12
C LEU A 160 18.05 1.17 -10.88
N TYR A 161 18.21 0.71 -9.64
CA TYR A 161 19.24 -0.23 -9.23
C TYR A 161 18.60 -1.44 -8.56
N ASN A 162 19.10 -2.64 -8.88
CA ASN A 162 18.54 -3.89 -8.37
C ASN A 162 19.01 -4.15 -6.95
N GLN A 163 18.10 -4.58 -6.07
CA GLN A 163 18.46 -5.12 -4.78
C GLN A 163 19.18 -6.46 -5.00
N VAL A 164 20.32 -6.65 -4.34
CA VAL A 164 21.14 -7.86 -4.46
C VAL A 164 21.57 -8.41 -3.11
N GLY A 165 21.62 -9.74 -3.03
CA GLY A 165 21.86 -10.47 -1.79
C GLY A 165 20.61 -10.52 -0.90
N THR A 166 20.69 -11.29 0.17
CA THR A 166 19.58 -11.45 1.12
C THR A 166 19.27 -10.14 1.85
N VAL A 167 17.99 -9.79 1.93
CA VAL A 167 17.48 -8.72 2.82
C VAL A 167 17.73 -9.11 4.28
N THR A 168 18.38 -8.22 5.03
CA THR A 168 18.71 -8.43 6.46
C THR A 168 17.84 -7.58 7.38
N MET A 169 18.04 -7.67 8.69
CA MET A 169 17.21 -6.97 9.68
C MET A 169 17.25 -5.46 9.51
N ASP A 170 18.46 -4.91 9.30
CA ASP A 170 18.71 -3.46 9.33
C ASP A 170 19.48 -2.96 8.10
N ARG A 171 19.84 -3.87 7.17
CA ARG A 171 20.62 -3.52 5.98
C ARG A 171 20.13 -4.26 4.74
N ILE A 172 20.15 -3.53 3.63
CA ILE A 172 19.95 -4.04 2.28
C ILE A 172 21.07 -3.54 1.38
N MET A 173 21.31 -4.28 0.29
CA MET A 173 22.34 -3.96 -0.68
C MET A 173 21.77 -3.86 -2.08
N PHE A 174 22.38 -2.99 -2.90
CA PHE A 174 22.05 -2.84 -4.31
C PHE A 174 23.31 -2.90 -5.16
N ASP A 175 23.17 -3.37 -6.40
CA ASP A 175 24.25 -3.38 -7.39
C ASP A 175 24.23 -2.06 -8.18
N ALA A 176 25.28 -1.26 -8.01
CA ALA A 176 25.48 0.04 -8.63
C ALA A 176 26.27 -0.02 -9.94
N GLY A 177 26.73 -1.21 -10.37
CA GLY A 177 27.57 -1.32 -11.55
C GLY A 177 28.86 -0.49 -11.41
N ASN A 178 29.14 0.32 -12.43
CA ASN A 178 30.27 1.25 -12.45
C ASN A 178 29.87 2.70 -12.18
N ASP A 179 28.59 2.96 -11.89
CA ASP A 179 28.09 4.33 -11.73
C ASP A 179 28.80 5.04 -10.57
N ASN A 180 28.92 6.37 -10.68
CA ASN A 180 29.56 7.21 -9.67
C ASN A 180 28.58 7.51 -8.54
N ILE A 181 28.48 6.58 -7.60
CA ILE A 181 27.62 6.67 -6.41
C ILE A 181 28.52 6.70 -5.18
N LYS A 182 28.21 7.60 -4.23
CA LYS A 182 28.99 7.85 -3.02
C LYS A 182 28.18 7.56 -1.76
N ALA A 183 28.88 7.30 -0.66
CA ALA A 183 28.26 7.31 0.65
C ALA A 183 27.66 8.70 0.92
N GLY A 184 26.48 8.73 1.54
CA GLY A 184 25.70 9.95 1.77
C GLY A 184 24.71 10.28 0.66
N ASP A 185 24.87 9.74 -0.56
CA ASP A 185 23.92 9.97 -1.65
C ASP A 185 22.51 9.48 -1.26
N LYS A 186 21.50 10.21 -1.73
CA LYS A 186 20.10 9.88 -1.49
C LYS A 186 19.70 8.66 -2.33
N ILE A 187 18.95 7.75 -1.72
CA ILE A 187 18.28 6.64 -2.38
C ILE A 187 16.79 6.64 -2.03
N ILE A 188 15.93 6.47 -3.04
CA ILE A 188 14.49 6.32 -2.87
C ILE A 188 14.17 4.83 -2.98
N ILE A 189 13.77 4.24 -1.86
CA ILE A 189 13.46 2.81 -1.74
C ILE A 189 12.03 2.53 -2.24
N LEU A 190 11.10 3.43 -1.91
CA LEU A 190 9.73 3.46 -2.40
C LEU A 190 9.38 4.92 -2.65
N GLY A 191 8.83 5.25 -3.82
CA GLY A 191 8.51 6.61 -4.22
C GLY A 191 8.80 6.87 -5.69
N LYS A 192 8.99 8.15 -6.04
CA LYS A 192 9.15 8.60 -7.42
C LYS A 192 10.25 9.65 -7.53
N ASP A 193 11.05 9.54 -8.59
CA ASP A 193 12.00 10.56 -9.04
C ASP A 193 11.77 10.82 -10.53
N LYS A 194 11.28 12.01 -10.86
CA LYS A 194 10.92 12.43 -12.23
C LYS A 194 9.99 11.41 -12.92
N LYS A 195 10.51 10.63 -13.88
CA LYS A 195 9.75 9.64 -14.67
C LYS A 195 9.90 8.21 -14.13
N VAL A 196 10.74 8.00 -13.12
CA VAL A 196 11.01 6.67 -12.54
C VAL A 196 10.31 6.55 -11.20
N SER A 197 9.65 5.42 -10.96
CA SER A 197 8.98 5.13 -9.69
C SER A 197 9.20 3.68 -9.25
N VAL A 198 9.17 3.49 -7.93
CA VAL A 198 9.03 2.20 -7.26
C VAL A 198 7.87 2.37 -6.28
N THR A 199 6.76 1.71 -6.54
CA THR A 199 5.49 1.91 -5.85
C THR A 199 5.18 0.73 -4.92
N ALA A 200 4.18 0.90 -4.04
CA ALA A 200 3.67 -0.21 -3.25
C ALA A 200 3.12 -1.35 -4.13
N TRP A 201 2.57 -1.06 -5.31
CA TRP A 201 2.15 -2.09 -6.28
C TRP A 201 3.32 -2.92 -6.80
N ASP A 202 4.48 -2.30 -7.06
CA ASP A 202 5.69 -3.03 -7.48
C ASP A 202 6.13 -4.06 -6.44
N TRP A 203 6.04 -3.71 -5.16
CA TRP A 203 6.35 -4.64 -4.07
C TRP A 203 5.24 -5.67 -3.85
N SER A 204 3.98 -5.24 -3.94
CA SER A 204 2.80 -6.10 -3.79
C SER A 204 2.82 -7.26 -4.79
N LYS A 205 3.15 -6.97 -6.06
CA LYS A 205 3.30 -7.98 -7.11
C LYS A 205 4.41 -9.00 -6.82
N ILE A 206 5.52 -8.57 -6.21
CA ILE A 206 6.64 -9.46 -5.87
C ILE A 206 6.29 -10.36 -4.69
N LEU A 207 5.53 -9.83 -3.74
CA LEU A 207 5.22 -10.45 -2.45
C LEU A 207 3.88 -11.19 -2.45
N ASP A 208 3.13 -11.13 -3.53
CA ASP A 208 1.78 -11.68 -3.66
C ASP A 208 0.84 -11.13 -2.58
N THR A 209 0.72 -9.80 -2.55
CA THR A 209 -0.09 -9.06 -1.58
C THR A 209 -0.66 -7.78 -2.22
N ILE A 210 -1.08 -6.81 -1.40
CA ILE A 210 -1.75 -5.57 -1.79
C ILE A 210 -1.05 -4.33 -1.20
N PRO A 211 -1.25 -3.12 -1.79
CA PRO A 211 -0.64 -1.88 -1.30
C PRO A 211 -0.93 -1.54 0.16
N TYR A 212 -2.10 -1.97 0.67
CA TYR A 212 -2.45 -1.84 2.09
C TYR A 212 -1.39 -2.51 2.98
N GLU A 213 -1.01 -3.76 2.69
CA GLU A 213 -0.06 -4.50 3.54
C GLU A 213 1.35 -3.91 3.47
N ILE A 214 1.72 -3.36 2.31
CA ILE A 214 3.01 -2.68 2.12
C ILE A 214 3.06 -1.40 2.96
N THR A 215 2.05 -0.54 2.82
CA THR A 215 2.04 0.78 3.46
C THR A 215 1.80 0.69 4.97
N CYS A 216 0.95 -0.24 5.44
CA CYS A 216 0.78 -0.52 6.87
C CYS A 216 2.00 -1.23 7.48
N GLY A 217 2.76 -1.98 6.67
CA GLY A 217 3.93 -2.74 7.13
C GLY A 217 5.17 -1.90 7.44
N ILE A 218 5.14 -0.58 7.19
CA ILE A 218 6.27 0.31 7.45
C ILE A 218 6.36 0.60 8.96
N ASN A 219 7.42 0.11 9.60
CA ASN A 219 7.55 0.12 11.06
C ASN A 219 7.73 1.55 11.62
N LYS A 220 7.23 1.79 12.84
CA LYS A 220 7.39 3.02 13.64
C LYS A 220 8.85 3.46 13.84
N ARG A 221 9.82 2.55 13.71
CA ARG A 221 11.27 2.86 13.78
C ARG A 221 11.71 3.89 12.72
N LEU A 222 11.06 3.92 11.56
CA LEU A 222 11.33 4.93 10.54
C LEU A 222 10.66 6.27 10.90
N THR A 223 11.43 7.35 10.98
CA THR A 223 10.88 8.69 11.20
C THR A 223 9.96 9.09 10.05
N ARG A 224 8.72 9.54 10.36
CA ARG A 224 7.81 10.14 9.36
C ARG A 224 8.04 11.65 9.30
N ILE A 225 8.18 12.18 8.09
CA ILE A 225 8.33 13.61 7.82
C ILE A 225 7.16 14.03 6.93
N TYR A 226 6.43 15.05 7.35
CA TYR A 226 5.29 15.61 6.62
C TYR A 226 5.71 16.90 5.92
N LYS A 227 5.16 17.15 4.73
CA LYS A 227 5.45 18.33 3.89
C LYS A 227 4.15 18.94 3.39
#